data_AF-A0A7U9XPU7-F1
#
_entry.id   AF-A0A7U9XPU7-F1
#
_cell.length_a   1.000
_cell.length_b   1.000
_cell.length_c   1.000
_cell.angle_alpha   90.00
_cell.angle_beta   90.00
_cell.angle_gamma   90.00
#
_symmetry.space_group_name_H-M   'P 1'
#
loop_
_entity.id
_entity.type
_entity.pdbx_description
1 polymer ?
#
loop_
_entity_poly.entity_id
_entity_poly.type
_entity_poly.pdbx_seq_one_letter_code
_entity_poly.pdbx_strand_id
1 'polypeptide(L)'
;MELSTLYRECTLNQISESDIGKEMKVAGWVENIRDHGGVSFVDLRDMYGVLQIVMRDTSLLKGINKEDCVSIKGEIEKRDEETYNPKIPTGTIELEAHSVEMLGKVYRQLPFEVASSKEIREDLRLKYRFLDLRNRRVMDNMIFRSNVIRFLREKMTEMGFMEIQTPILCASSPEGARDYIVPSRHYKGKFYALPQAPQQYKQLLMVSGVDKYFQIAPCFRDEDARADRSPGEFYQLDFEMSFATQEDVFRAGEEVLTAAFEKFAPEGYQVTKAPYPVISYKQAMLEFGTDKPDLRNPLRIIDLSEFFSRCTFKPFHNKTVRAIKIHGHQSKGFHEKMLPRFVSALPGSGP
;
A
#
# COMPACT_ATOMS: atom_id res chain seq x y z
N MET A 1 -4.85 -13.75 23.31
CA MET A 1 -4.46 -12.95 24.49
C MET A 1 -5.59 -11.97 24.72
N GLU A 2 -6.36 -12.13 25.79
CA GLU A 2 -7.36 -11.14 26.18
C GLU A 2 -6.64 -9.85 26.55
N LEU A 3 -7.00 -8.75 25.89
CA LEU A 3 -6.29 -7.49 26.00
C LEU A 3 -6.91 -6.65 27.12
N SER A 4 -6.71 -7.07 28.36
CA SER A 4 -7.15 -6.34 29.55
C SER A 4 -6.00 -5.53 30.16
N THR A 5 -6.23 -4.24 30.34
CA THR A 5 -5.28 -3.24 30.83
C THR A 5 -5.99 -2.28 31.79
N LEU A 6 -5.24 -1.40 32.45
CA LEU A 6 -5.80 -0.36 33.32
C LEU A 6 -6.84 0.54 32.62
N TYR A 7 -6.70 0.74 31.32
CA TYR A 7 -7.49 1.71 30.55
C TYR A 7 -8.59 1.08 29.70
N ARG A 8 -8.51 -0.22 29.41
CA ARG A 8 -9.53 -0.95 28.65
C ARG A 8 -9.46 -2.45 28.90
N GLU A 9 -10.59 -3.12 28.82
CA GLU A 9 -10.72 -4.57 28.99
C GLU A 9 -10.64 -5.34 27.67
N CYS A 10 -10.98 -4.69 26.56
CA CYS A 10 -10.95 -5.26 25.22
C CYS A 10 -10.76 -4.17 24.15
N THR A 11 -10.62 -4.58 22.89
CA THR A 11 -10.66 -3.66 21.74
C THR A 11 -12.11 -3.46 21.28
N LEU A 12 -12.42 -2.31 20.68
CA LEU A 12 -13.82 -1.97 20.39
C LEU A 12 -14.53 -2.95 19.44
N ASN A 13 -13.77 -3.61 18.56
CA ASN A 13 -14.31 -4.62 17.64
C ASN A 13 -14.59 -5.99 18.30
N GLN A 14 -14.27 -6.17 19.58
CA GLN A 14 -14.55 -7.40 20.33
C GLN A 14 -15.88 -7.33 21.09
N ILE A 15 -16.45 -6.14 21.22
CA ILE A 15 -17.72 -5.92 21.93
C ILE A 15 -18.87 -6.28 20.99
N SER A 16 -19.83 -7.05 21.48
CA SER A 16 -20.97 -7.52 20.70
C SER A 16 -22.24 -7.59 21.54
N GLU A 17 -23.34 -8.05 20.94
CA GLU A 17 -24.62 -8.23 21.65
C GLU A 17 -24.52 -9.21 22.83
N SER A 18 -23.53 -10.11 22.86
CA SER A 18 -23.30 -11.00 24.01
C SER A 18 -22.81 -10.27 25.26
N ASP A 19 -22.48 -8.99 25.15
CA ASP A 19 -21.97 -8.16 26.23
C ASP A 19 -23.03 -7.24 26.82
N ILE A 20 -24.26 -7.25 26.28
CA ILE A 20 -25.39 -6.45 26.81
C ILE A 20 -25.60 -6.77 28.29
N GLY A 21 -25.72 -5.70 29.09
CA GLY A 21 -25.88 -5.76 30.54
C GLY A 21 -24.56 -5.90 31.32
N LYS A 22 -23.42 -5.97 30.64
CA LYS A 22 -22.10 -6.00 31.30
C LYS A 22 -21.57 -4.58 31.46
N GLU A 23 -21.03 -4.29 32.64
CA GLU A 23 -20.22 -3.10 32.86
C GLU A 23 -18.79 -3.36 32.35
N MET A 24 -18.31 -2.50 31.45
CA MET A 24 -17.01 -2.64 30.80
C MET A 24 -16.25 -1.32 30.78
N LYS A 25 -14.91 -1.41 30.74
CA LYS A 25 -14.02 -0.28 30.51
C LYS A 25 -13.43 -0.32 29.09
N VAL A 26 -13.61 0.75 28.33
CA VAL A 26 -13.12 0.92 26.95
C VAL A 26 -12.24 2.15 26.83
N ALA A 27 -11.34 2.19 25.84
CA ALA A 27 -10.52 3.37 25.58
C ALA A 27 -10.27 3.59 24.08
N GLY A 28 -10.17 4.86 23.69
CA GLY A 28 -9.96 5.27 22.32
C GLY A 28 -9.88 6.79 22.16
N TRP A 29 -10.04 7.23 20.93
CA TRP A 29 -10.11 8.64 20.54
C TRP A 29 -11.55 9.03 20.22
N VAL A 30 -11.96 10.20 20.69
CA VAL A 30 -13.27 10.78 20.39
C VAL A 30 -13.30 11.16 18.91
N GLU A 31 -14.01 10.41 18.07
CA GLU A 31 -14.11 10.69 16.65
C GLU A 31 -15.15 11.78 16.36
N ASN A 32 -16.31 11.70 17.01
CA ASN A 32 -17.39 12.64 16.83
C ASN A 32 -18.17 12.86 18.14
N ILE A 33 -18.80 14.02 18.25
CA ILE A 33 -19.60 14.43 19.40
C ILE A 33 -20.93 14.98 18.87
N ARG A 34 -22.04 14.51 19.44
CA ARG A 34 -23.40 14.97 19.14
C ARG A 34 -24.12 15.25 20.45
N ASP A 35 -24.42 16.51 20.73
CA ASP A 35 -25.09 16.95 21.97
C ASP A 35 -26.53 17.38 21.66
N HIS A 36 -27.50 16.79 22.35
CA HIS A 36 -28.94 17.07 22.18
C HIS A 36 -29.54 17.73 23.44
N GLY A 37 -28.71 18.27 24.33
CA GLY A 37 -29.08 19.01 25.54
C GLY A 37 -29.45 18.14 26.74
N GLY A 38 -30.23 17.06 26.52
CA GLY A 38 -30.59 16.09 27.56
C GLY A 38 -29.78 14.79 27.52
N VAL A 39 -29.13 14.52 26.39
CA VAL A 39 -28.29 13.34 26.16
C VAL A 39 -27.20 13.70 25.15
N SER A 40 -26.02 13.16 25.36
CA SER A 40 -24.87 13.35 24.49
C SER A 40 -24.37 12.02 23.94
N PHE A 41 -23.97 12.01 22.69
CA PHE A 41 -23.41 10.86 22.01
C PHE A 41 -21.97 11.13 21.59
N VAL A 42 -21.10 10.19 21.89
CA VAL A 42 -19.70 10.20 21.46
C VAL A 42 -19.44 8.96 20.63
N ASP A 43 -18.88 9.14 19.43
CA ASP A 43 -18.34 8.02 18.67
C ASP A 43 -16.89 7.83 19.14
N LEU A 44 -16.63 6.77 19.90
CA LEU A 44 -15.29 6.43 20.39
C LEU A 44 -14.63 5.47 19.39
N ARG A 45 -13.45 5.82 18.90
CA ARG A 45 -12.70 5.05 17.91
C ARG A 45 -11.39 4.52 18.50
N ASP A 46 -11.09 3.26 18.25
CA ASP A 46 -9.73 2.72 18.41
C ASP A 46 -9.18 2.27 17.05
N MET A 47 -8.04 1.57 17.02
CA MET A 47 -7.49 1.07 15.76
C MET A 47 -8.45 0.09 15.05
N TYR A 48 -9.30 -0.61 15.80
CA TYR A 48 -10.04 -1.79 15.34
C TYR A 48 -11.49 -1.49 15.01
N GLY A 49 -12.11 -0.50 15.64
CA GLY A 49 -13.51 -0.16 15.41
C GLY A 49 -13.94 1.17 16.02
N VAL A 50 -15.24 1.41 15.93
CA VAL A 50 -15.93 2.56 16.51
C VAL A 50 -17.07 2.02 17.36
N LEU A 51 -17.25 2.55 18.57
CA LEU A 51 -18.35 2.25 19.48
C LEU A 51 -19.06 3.56 19.83
N GLN A 52 -20.39 3.59 19.82
CA GLN A 52 -21.13 4.73 20.35
C GLN A 52 -21.19 4.66 21.85
N ILE A 53 -20.92 5.81 22.46
CA ILE A 53 -21.02 6.06 23.88
C ILE A 53 -22.18 7.02 24.10
N VAL A 54 -23.11 6.65 24.96
CA VAL A 54 -24.21 7.51 25.39
C VAL A 54 -23.87 8.10 26.74
N MET A 55 -24.03 9.41 26.89
CA MET A 55 -23.82 10.13 28.13
C MET A 55 -25.16 10.77 28.51
N ARG A 56 -25.90 10.11 29.43
CA ARG A 56 -27.14 10.65 29.99
C ARG A 56 -26.86 11.76 31.01
N ASP A 57 -25.76 11.63 31.78
CA ASP A 57 -25.19 12.75 32.52
C ASP A 57 -24.32 13.61 31.59
N THR A 58 -24.87 14.72 31.13
CA THR A 58 -24.19 15.65 30.22
C THR A 58 -22.94 16.30 30.83
N SER A 59 -22.77 16.23 32.17
CA SER A 59 -21.55 16.71 32.82
C SER A 59 -20.31 15.90 32.43
N LEU A 60 -20.47 14.63 32.04
CA LEU A 60 -19.39 13.76 31.58
C LEU A 60 -18.78 14.22 30.26
N LEU A 61 -19.56 14.91 29.41
CA LEU A 61 -19.07 15.47 28.15
C LEU A 61 -18.23 16.75 28.38
N LYS A 62 -18.36 17.40 29.54
CA LYS A 62 -17.82 18.73 29.76
C LYS A 62 -16.30 18.74 29.57
N GLY A 63 -15.87 19.51 28.57
CA GLY A 63 -14.45 19.64 28.26
C GLY A 63 -13.87 18.42 27.55
N ILE A 64 -14.67 17.60 26.87
CA ILE A 64 -14.22 16.61 25.88
C ILE A 64 -14.32 17.23 24.48
N ASN A 65 -13.27 17.07 23.67
CA ASN A 65 -13.16 17.54 22.29
C ASN A 65 -12.93 16.36 21.34
N LYS A 66 -13.19 16.58 20.04
CA LYS A 66 -12.76 15.64 18.99
C LYS A 66 -11.25 15.37 19.10
N GLU A 67 -10.89 14.11 18.89
CA GLU A 67 -9.56 13.51 18.97
C GLU A 67 -8.89 13.51 20.36
N ASP A 68 -9.63 13.86 21.42
CA ASP A 68 -9.20 13.56 22.79
C ASP A 68 -9.09 12.04 22.99
N CYS A 69 -8.05 11.60 23.69
CA CYS A 69 -7.87 10.23 24.12
C CYS A 69 -8.52 10.04 25.49
N VAL A 70 -9.47 9.12 25.59
CA VAL A 70 -10.27 8.90 26.80
C VAL A 70 -10.40 7.42 27.10
N SER A 71 -10.58 7.11 28.38
CA SER A 71 -11.09 5.82 28.85
C SER A 71 -12.46 6.03 29.48
N ILE A 72 -13.41 5.16 29.15
CA ILE A 72 -14.81 5.29 29.55
C ILE A 72 -15.22 3.96 30.18
N LYS A 73 -15.83 4.04 31.35
CA LYS A 73 -16.44 2.89 32.02
C LYS A 73 -17.96 3.06 32.00
N GLY A 74 -18.68 1.99 31.67
CA GLY A 74 -20.13 2.03 31.55
C GLY A 74 -20.73 0.68 31.21
N GLU A 75 -22.05 0.63 31.11
CA GLU A 75 -22.81 -0.58 30.78
C GLU A 75 -23.08 -0.68 29.28
N ILE A 76 -22.93 -1.88 28.71
CA ILE A 76 -23.30 -2.12 27.31
C ILE A 76 -24.81 -2.27 27.21
N GLU A 77 -25.43 -1.43 26.39
CA GLU A 77 -26.86 -1.43 26.13
C GLU A 77 -27.15 -1.81 24.68
N LYS A 78 -28.35 -2.35 24.47
CA LYS A 78 -28.90 -2.51 23.12
C LYS A 78 -29.44 -1.16 22.67
N ARG A 79 -29.08 -0.73 21.47
CA ARG A 79 -29.68 0.45 20.85
C ARG A 79 -31.16 0.23 20.55
N ASP A 80 -31.89 1.33 20.41
CA ASP A 80 -33.21 1.30 19.78
C ASP A 80 -33.08 0.87 18.32
N GLU A 81 -33.97 -0.02 17.85
CA GLU A 81 -33.91 -0.58 16.50
C GLU A 81 -33.93 0.49 15.40
N GLU A 82 -34.63 1.61 15.63
CA GLU A 82 -34.67 2.77 14.73
C GLU A 82 -33.32 3.49 14.59
N THR A 83 -32.40 3.27 15.53
CA THR A 83 -31.08 3.93 15.61
C THR A 83 -29.91 3.01 15.23
N TYR A 84 -30.20 1.80 14.75
CA TYR A 84 -29.19 0.87 14.30
C TYR A 84 -28.35 1.46 13.17
N ASN A 85 -27.03 1.33 13.29
CA ASN A 85 -26.08 1.81 12.29
C ASN A 85 -25.46 0.63 11.53
N PRO A 86 -26.00 0.24 10.36
CA PRO A 86 -25.50 -0.91 9.60
C PRO A 86 -24.08 -0.69 9.03
N LYS A 87 -23.51 0.51 9.16
CA LYS A 87 -22.16 0.83 8.64
C LYS A 87 -21.03 0.43 9.57
N ILE A 88 -21.32 0.11 10.84
CA ILE A 88 -20.31 -0.28 11.83
C ILE A 88 -20.72 -1.60 12.51
N PRO A 89 -19.75 -2.47 12.87
CA PRO A 89 -20.05 -3.77 13.50
C PRO A 89 -20.80 -3.65 14.83
N THR A 90 -20.49 -2.65 15.65
CA THR A 90 -21.17 -2.40 16.93
C THR A 90 -22.45 -1.58 16.76
N GLY A 91 -23.03 -1.55 15.55
CA GLY A 91 -24.11 -0.63 15.19
C GLY A 91 -25.46 -0.89 15.89
N THR A 92 -25.61 -2.07 16.53
CA THR A 92 -26.80 -2.49 17.28
C THR A 92 -26.66 -2.29 18.79
N ILE A 93 -25.46 -1.88 19.25
CA ILE A 93 -25.14 -1.70 20.67
C ILE A 93 -24.52 -0.32 20.93
N GLU A 94 -24.50 0.07 22.19
CA GLU A 94 -23.83 1.26 22.68
C GLU A 94 -23.36 1.05 24.12
N LEU A 95 -22.55 1.98 24.63
CA LEU A 95 -22.13 1.97 26.03
C LEU A 95 -22.69 3.20 26.73
N GLU A 96 -23.51 3.01 27.75
CA GLU A 96 -23.94 4.10 28.63
C GLU A 96 -22.81 4.45 29.60
N ALA A 97 -22.24 5.64 29.46
CA ALA A 97 -21.08 6.07 30.23
C ALA A 97 -21.45 6.40 31.68
N HIS A 98 -20.81 5.71 32.62
CA HIS A 98 -20.87 6.02 34.05
C HIS A 98 -19.71 6.91 34.50
N SER A 99 -18.55 6.80 33.84
CA SER A 99 -17.39 7.66 34.13
C SER A 99 -16.48 7.81 32.92
N VAL A 100 -15.78 8.94 32.86
CA VAL A 100 -14.80 9.25 31.82
C VAL A 100 -13.48 9.68 32.47
N GLU A 101 -12.39 9.06 32.03
CA GLU A 101 -11.02 9.37 32.40
C GLU A 101 -10.32 9.99 31.18
N MET A 102 -9.82 11.22 31.33
CA MET A 102 -9.06 11.92 30.28
C MET A 102 -7.62 11.40 30.25
N LEU A 103 -7.24 10.69 29.19
CA LEU A 103 -5.90 10.14 29.02
C LEU A 103 -4.97 11.10 28.25
N GLY A 104 -5.52 11.87 27.32
CA GLY A 104 -4.74 12.79 26.50
C GLY A 104 -5.61 13.86 25.87
N LYS A 105 -5.34 15.12 26.20
CA LYS A 105 -6.13 16.27 25.77
C LYS A 105 -5.58 16.87 24.46
N VAL A 106 -6.47 17.23 23.55
CA VAL A 106 -6.18 18.06 22.39
C VAL A 106 -6.12 19.52 22.81
N TYR A 107 -4.92 20.11 22.75
CA TYR A 107 -4.67 21.49 23.18
C TYR A 107 -4.76 22.53 22.06
N ARG A 108 -4.76 22.09 20.80
CA ARG A 108 -4.75 22.97 19.62
C ARG A 108 -5.76 22.47 18.60
N GLN A 109 -6.33 23.39 17.82
CA GLN A 109 -7.19 23.02 16.71
C GLN A 109 -6.43 22.10 15.74
N LEU A 110 -7.10 21.03 15.31
CA LEU A 110 -6.52 20.06 14.38
C LEU A 110 -6.34 20.70 13.00
N PRO A 111 -5.26 20.33 12.26
CA PRO A 111 -5.01 20.86 10.92
C PRO A 111 -6.03 20.37 9.88
N PHE A 112 -6.73 19.28 10.16
CA PHE A 112 -7.82 18.71 9.38
C PHE A 112 -8.62 17.73 10.22
N GLU A 113 -9.84 17.39 9.79
CA GLU A 113 -10.60 16.30 10.39
C GLU A 113 -10.03 14.94 9.95
N VAL A 114 -9.84 14.02 10.89
CA VAL A 114 -9.23 12.70 10.62
C VAL A 114 -10.07 11.88 9.64
N ALA A 115 -11.41 11.92 9.77
CA ALA A 115 -12.33 11.14 8.92
C ALA A 115 -12.22 11.50 7.42
N SER A 116 -12.01 12.79 7.11
CA SER A 116 -11.90 13.31 5.74
C SER A 116 -10.45 13.53 5.30
N SER A 117 -9.46 13.02 6.04
CA SER A 117 -8.04 13.30 5.76
C SER A 117 -7.61 13.00 4.31
N LYS A 118 -8.21 11.99 3.66
CA LYS A 118 -7.90 11.63 2.25
C LYS A 118 -8.31 12.68 1.22
N GLU A 119 -9.22 13.58 1.56
CA GLU A 119 -9.68 14.68 0.69
C GLU A 119 -8.81 15.94 0.85
N ILE A 120 -7.93 15.94 1.85
CA ILE A 120 -7.00 17.03 2.13
C ILE A 120 -5.78 16.91 1.21
N ARG A 121 -5.17 18.06 0.89
CA ARG A 121 -3.92 18.12 0.13
C ARG A 121 -2.83 17.27 0.78
N GLU A 122 -2.08 16.54 -0.07
CA GLU A 122 -1.09 15.56 0.35
C GLU A 122 0.04 16.17 1.20
N ASP A 123 0.52 17.37 0.87
CA ASP A 123 1.58 18.06 1.60
C ASP A 123 1.23 18.28 3.08
N LEU A 124 -0.01 18.69 3.37
CA LEU A 124 -0.49 18.87 4.73
C LEU A 124 -0.63 17.53 5.47
N ARG A 125 -1.10 16.49 4.77
CA ARG A 125 -1.23 15.13 5.33
C ARG A 125 0.13 14.53 5.67
N LEU A 126 1.14 14.72 4.83
CA LEU A 126 2.51 14.26 5.09
C LEU A 126 3.14 15.01 6.27
N LYS A 127 2.90 16.33 6.38
CA LYS A 127 3.35 17.12 7.55
C LYS A 127 2.76 16.60 8.87
N TYR A 128 1.51 16.18 8.86
CA TYR A 128 0.81 15.64 10.03
C TYR A 128 0.50 14.16 9.86
N ARG A 129 1.46 13.37 9.33
CA ARG A 129 1.22 11.97 8.97
C ARG A 129 0.75 11.11 10.13
N PHE A 130 1.15 11.44 11.35
CA PHE A 130 0.68 10.78 12.57
C PHE A 130 -0.84 10.93 12.82
N LEU A 131 -1.45 12.04 12.38
CA LEU A 131 -2.91 12.21 12.39
C LEU A 131 -3.56 11.53 11.19
N ASP A 132 -2.97 11.65 10.00
CA ASP A 132 -3.50 10.99 8.79
C ASP A 132 -3.53 9.45 8.93
N LEU A 133 -2.58 8.88 9.67
CA LEU A 133 -2.56 7.45 10.00
C LEU A 133 -3.70 7.01 10.93
N ARG A 134 -4.40 7.93 11.61
CA ARG A 134 -5.63 7.59 12.36
C ARG A 134 -6.82 7.35 11.43
N ASN A 135 -6.76 7.82 10.18
CA ASN A 135 -7.82 7.54 9.20
C ASN A 135 -7.82 6.05 8.86
N ARG A 136 -8.99 5.41 9.02
CA ARG A 136 -9.12 3.96 8.84
C ARG A 136 -8.64 3.47 7.48
N ARG A 137 -8.97 4.19 6.39
CA ARG A 137 -8.56 3.80 5.03
C ARG A 137 -7.05 3.91 4.81
N VAL A 138 -6.37 4.82 5.51
CA VAL A 138 -4.91 4.95 5.44
C VAL A 138 -4.25 3.85 6.26
N MET A 139 -4.78 3.58 7.46
CA MET A 139 -4.31 2.50 8.32
C MET A 139 -4.52 1.11 7.69
N ASP A 140 -5.65 0.88 7.01
CA ASP A 140 -5.94 -0.37 6.30
C ASP A 140 -4.87 -0.70 5.26
N ASN A 141 -4.34 0.31 4.55
CA ASN A 141 -3.23 0.10 3.63
C ASN A 141 -1.94 -0.34 4.35
N MET A 142 -1.67 0.19 5.55
CA MET A 142 -0.50 -0.22 6.35
C MET A 142 -0.66 -1.63 6.90
N ILE A 143 -1.85 -1.97 7.40
CA ILE A 143 -2.20 -3.33 7.85
C ILE A 143 -2.08 -4.31 6.68
N PHE A 144 -2.62 -3.96 5.52
CA PHE A 144 -2.53 -4.77 4.31
C PHE A 144 -1.07 -5.01 3.90
N ARG A 145 -0.24 -3.95 3.84
CA ARG A 145 1.19 -4.08 3.57
C ARG A 145 1.89 -5.00 4.58
N SER A 146 1.58 -4.86 5.87
CA SER A 146 2.14 -5.72 6.93
C SER A 146 1.77 -7.20 6.71
N ASN A 147 0.51 -7.48 6.39
CA ASN A 147 0.02 -8.82 6.09
C ASN A 147 0.67 -9.43 4.84
N VAL A 148 0.85 -8.64 3.77
CA VAL A 148 1.54 -9.06 2.55
C VAL A 148 3.00 -9.41 2.87
N ILE A 149 3.72 -8.55 3.60
CA ILE A 149 5.13 -8.81 3.96
C ILE A 149 5.25 -10.09 4.81
N ARG A 150 4.37 -10.27 5.81
CA ARG A 150 4.33 -11.50 6.62
C ARG A 150 4.14 -12.73 5.73
N PHE A 151 3.14 -12.69 4.84
CA PHE A 151 2.86 -13.79 3.93
C PHE A 151 4.04 -14.09 3.00
N LEU A 152 4.70 -13.07 2.44
CA LEU A 152 5.87 -13.27 1.59
C LEU A 152 7.00 -13.99 2.36
N ARG A 153 7.26 -13.61 3.62
CA ARG A 153 8.24 -14.32 4.46
C ARG A 153 7.86 -15.78 4.69
N GLU A 154 6.60 -16.04 5.07
CA GLU A 154 6.07 -17.39 5.27
C GLU A 154 6.25 -18.22 3.99
N LYS A 155 5.80 -17.70 2.84
CA LYS A 155 5.85 -18.39 1.55
C LYS A 155 7.29 -18.70 1.09
N MET A 156 8.19 -17.73 1.21
CA MET A 156 9.61 -17.93 0.86
C MET A 156 10.26 -19.00 1.76
N THR A 157 9.95 -18.98 3.06
CA THR A 157 10.46 -19.96 4.02
C THR A 157 9.92 -21.37 3.72
N GLU A 158 8.63 -21.49 3.40
CA GLU A 158 8.00 -22.76 2.97
C GLU A 158 8.66 -23.33 1.70
N MET A 159 9.09 -22.46 0.78
CA MET A 159 9.81 -22.83 -0.45
C MET A 159 11.30 -23.18 -0.21
N GLY A 160 11.74 -23.16 1.05
CA GLY A 160 13.09 -23.52 1.47
C GLY A 160 14.12 -22.40 1.32
N PHE A 161 13.71 -21.14 1.14
CA PHE A 161 14.63 -20.01 1.15
C PHE A 161 14.95 -19.60 2.58
N MET A 162 16.21 -19.22 2.83
CA MET A 162 16.68 -18.73 4.12
C MET A 162 16.70 -17.19 4.13
N GLU A 163 16.02 -16.57 5.10
CA GLU A 163 16.08 -15.11 5.29
C GLU A 163 17.42 -14.74 5.93
N ILE A 164 18.26 -13.98 5.21
CA ILE A 164 19.56 -13.52 5.73
C ILE A 164 19.60 -12.00 5.64
N GLN A 165 20.01 -11.34 6.72
CA GLN A 165 20.20 -9.89 6.72
C GLN A 165 21.59 -9.53 6.19
N THR A 166 21.64 -8.55 5.29
CA THR A 166 22.87 -8.06 4.66
C THR A 166 23.19 -6.65 5.17
N PRO A 167 24.47 -6.25 5.21
CA PRO A 167 24.84 -4.91 5.67
C PRO A 167 24.18 -3.78 4.85
N ILE A 168 23.84 -2.68 5.52
CA ILE A 168 23.34 -1.44 4.90
C ILE A 168 24.49 -0.46 4.61
N LEU A 169 25.53 -0.41 5.45
CA LEU A 169 26.69 0.44 5.18
C LEU A 169 27.70 -0.34 4.35
N CYS A 170 27.75 -0.04 3.05
CA CYS A 170 28.49 -0.82 2.07
C CYS A 170 29.57 0.03 1.38
N ALA A 171 30.41 -0.62 0.57
CA ALA A 171 31.15 0.11 -0.45
C ALA A 171 30.20 0.51 -1.59
N SER A 172 30.52 1.62 -2.28
CA SER A 172 29.77 1.99 -3.48
C SER A 172 29.93 0.91 -4.55
N SER A 173 28.81 0.47 -5.12
CA SER A 173 28.80 -0.42 -6.26
C SER A 173 28.44 0.37 -7.52
N PRO A 174 29.04 0.08 -8.69
CA PRO A 174 28.70 0.74 -9.94
C PRO A 174 27.35 0.25 -10.51
N GLU A 175 26.28 0.21 -9.71
CA GLU A 175 24.94 -0.31 -10.04
C GLU A 175 24.07 0.66 -10.88
N GLY A 176 24.69 1.71 -11.42
CA GLY A 176 24.10 2.56 -12.46
C GLY A 176 23.31 3.77 -11.94
N ALA A 177 22.67 3.69 -10.77
CA ALA A 177 22.10 4.87 -10.11
C ALA A 177 23.12 5.56 -9.18
N ARG A 178 22.78 6.76 -8.68
CA ARG A 178 23.60 7.45 -7.67
C ARG A 178 23.33 6.86 -6.29
N ASP A 179 24.41 6.67 -5.53
CA ASP A 179 24.36 6.20 -4.15
C ASP A 179 24.12 7.35 -3.17
N TYR A 180 23.36 7.08 -2.11
CA TYR A 180 23.46 7.88 -0.89
C TYR A 180 24.76 7.55 -0.17
N ILE A 181 25.52 8.57 0.20
CA ILE A 181 26.79 8.42 0.90
C ILE A 181 26.66 8.75 2.40
N VAL A 182 27.37 7.98 3.23
CA VAL A 182 27.44 8.18 4.68
C VAL A 182 28.91 8.41 5.06
N PRO A 183 29.32 9.63 5.47
CA PRO A 183 30.71 9.91 5.82
C PRO A 183 31.17 9.12 7.04
N SER A 184 32.37 8.56 6.98
CA SER A 184 32.96 7.83 8.11
C SER A 184 33.65 8.79 9.08
N ARG A 185 33.19 8.80 10.34
CA ARG A 185 33.89 9.51 11.43
C ARG A 185 35.28 8.92 11.71
N HIS A 186 35.42 7.60 11.57
CA HIS A 186 36.66 6.88 11.90
C HIS A 186 37.68 6.94 10.76
N TYR A 187 37.22 6.77 9.52
CA TYR A 187 38.08 6.78 8.34
C TYR A 187 37.95 8.11 7.61
N LYS A 188 38.73 9.11 8.02
CA LYS A 188 38.71 10.46 7.43
C LYS A 188 38.89 10.39 5.91
N GLY A 189 38.02 11.10 5.18
CA GLY A 189 38.01 11.13 3.71
C GLY A 189 37.37 9.91 3.05
N LYS A 190 36.85 8.94 3.82
CA LYS A 190 36.12 7.78 3.28
C LYS A 190 34.63 7.85 3.60
N PHE A 191 33.85 7.25 2.73
CA PHE A 191 32.39 7.21 2.79
C PHE A 191 31.92 5.76 2.65
N TYR A 192 30.84 5.42 3.33
CA TYR A 192 30.01 4.27 2.99
C TYR A 192 28.97 4.70 1.96
N ALA A 193 28.40 3.73 1.25
CA ALA A 193 27.24 3.89 0.41
C ALA A 193 26.06 3.07 0.99
N LEU A 194 24.85 3.57 0.83
CA LEU A 194 23.64 2.79 1.06
C LEU A 194 23.32 1.95 -0.19
N PRO A 195 22.95 0.67 -0.05
CA PRO A 195 22.83 -0.25 -1.17
C PRO A 195 21.60 0.05 -2.04
N GLN A 196 21.78 -0.01 -3.36
CA GLN A 196 20.67 0.06 -4.33
C GLN A 196 19.90 -1.26 -4.41
N ALA A 197 20.59 -2.37 -4.12
CA ALA A 197 20.10 -3.71 -3.89
C ALA A 197 21.19 -4.50 -3.12
N PRO A 198 20.87 -5.62 -2.45
CA PRO A 198 21.88 -6.48 -1.83
C PRO A 198 22.62 -7.37 -2.85
N GLN A 199 22.80 -6.89 -4.10
CA GLN A 199 23.26 -7.69 -5.24
C GLN A 199 24.63 -8.35 -5.00
N GLN A 200 25.60 -7.61 -4.48
CA GLN A 200 26.92 -8.17 -4.19
C GLN A 200 26.86 -9.19 -3.04
N TYR A 201 26.06 -8.94 -2.02
CA TYR A 201 25.96 -9.82 -0.85
C TYR A 201 25.24 -11.13 -1.17
N LYS A 202 24.14 -11.09 -1.92
CA LYS A 202 23.44 -12.32 -2.30
C LYS A 202 24.31 -13.23 -3.17
N GLN A 203 25.13 -12.65 -4.05
CA GLN A 203 26.14 -13.42 -4.80
C GLN A 203 27.22 -14.02 -3.91
N LEU A 204 27.73 -13.27 -2.92
CA LEU A 204 28.68 -13.78 -1.93
C LEU A 204 28.08 -14.93 -1.10
N LEU A 205 26.79 -14.86 -0.78
CA LEU A 205 26.07 -15.94 -0.10
C LEU A 205 25.98 -17.20 -0.96
N MET A 206 25.74 -17.07 -2.27
CA MET A 206 25.76 -18.24 -3.17
C MET A 206 27.17 -18.87 -3.21
N VAL A 207 28.22 -18.05 -3.29
CA VAL A 207 29.62 -18.51 -3.26
C VAL A 207 29.97 -19.19 -1.92
N SER A 208 29.38 -18.74 -0.81
CA SER A 208 29.62 -19.34 0.51
C SER A 208 28.87 -20.64 0.77
N GLY A 209 28.07 -21.10 -0.20
CA GLY A 209 27.31 -22.35 -0.12
C GLY A 209 25.88 -22.18 0.41
N VAL A 210 25.35 -20.95 0.52
CA VAL A 210 23.91 -20.75 0.71
C VAL A 210 23.19 -21.13 -0.58
N ASP A 211 22.30 -22.12 -0.50
CA ASP A 211 21.62 -22.64 -1.68
C ASP A 211 20.46 -21.73 -2.14
N LYS A 212 19.65 -21.25 -1.20
CA LYS A 212 18.50 -20.37 -1.46
C LYS A 212 18.42 -19.26 -0.44
N TYR A 213 18.56 -18.02 -0.90
CA TYR A 213 18.56 -16.83 -0.07
C TYR A 213 17.35 -15.94 -0.38
N PHE A 214 16.76 -15.32 0.64
CA PHE A 214 15.88 -14.18 0.41
C PHE A 214 16.03 -13.10 1.50
N GLN A 215 15.53 -11.90 1.21
CA GLN A 215 15.41 -10.80 2.15
C GLN A 215 14.31 -9.83 1.73
N ILE A 216 13.56 -9.31 2.71
CA ILE A 216 12.79 -8.07 2.51
C ILE A 216 13.74 -6.89 2.75
N ALA A 217 14.48 -6.51 1.72
CA ALA A 217 15.64 -5.62 1.78
C ALA A 217 15.23 -4.14 1.67
N PRO A 218 15.73 -3.25 2.56
CA PRO A 218 15.69 -1.82 2.31
C PRO A 218 16.74 -1.44 1.25
N CYS A 219 16.30 -0.71 0.24
CA CYS A 219 17.10 -0.29 -0.91
C CYS A 219 17.03 1.22 -1.08
N PHE A 220 18.13 1.83 -1.49
CA PHE A 220 18.28 3.28 -1.54
C PHE A 220 18.78 3.74 -2.90
N ARG A 221 18.15 4.78 -3.48
CA ARG A 221 18.56 5.35 -4.77
C ARG A 221 18.42 6.86 -4.74
N ASP A 222 19.51 7.57 -5.03
CA ASP A 222 19.53 9.03 -5.14
C ASP A 222 19.10 9.48 -6.55
N GLU A 223 17.85 9.18 -6.89
CA GLU A 223 17.23 9.53 -8.17
C GLU A 223 16.07 10.51 -8.00
N ASP A 224 15.75 11.26 -9.06
CA ASP A 224 14.57 12.13 -9.07
C ASP A 224 13.30 11.30 -8.86
N ALA A 225 12.44 11.78 -7.96
CA ALA A 225 11.15 11.17 -7.68
C ALA A 225 10.25 11.22 -8.91
N ARG A 226 9.44 10.16 -9.09
CA ARG A 226 8.38 10.06 -10.10
C ARG A 226 7.14 9.48 -9.46
N ALA A 227 6.00 9.53 -10.15
CA ALA A 227 4.73 9.03 -9.62
C ALA A 227 4.80 7.55 -9.13
N ASP A 228 5.66 6.73 -9.75
CA ASP A 228 5.90 5.33 -9.42
C ASP A 228 7.25 5.08 -8.72
N ARG A 229 7.99 6.14 -8.35
CA ARG A 229 9.32 6.06 -7.74
C ARG A 229 9.37 6.86 -6.45
N SER A 230 9.36 6.14 -5.32
CA SER A 230 9.59 6.74 -4.01
C SER A 230 10.99 7.38 -3.97
N PRO A 231 11.13 8.62 -3.46
CA PRO A 231 12.44 9.21 -3.24
C PRO A 231 13.17 8.50 -2.12
N GLY A 232 14.49 8.34 -2.26
CA GLY A 232 15.34 7.92 -1.15
C GLY A 232 15.35 6.42 -0.94
N GLU A 233 14.26 5.87 -0.40
CA GLU A 233 14.17 4.50 0.09
C GLU A 233 12.94 3.75 -0.43
N PHE A 234 13.11 2.44 -0.62
CA PHE A 234 12.04 1.49 -0.93
C PHE A 234 12.45 0.09 -0.45
N TYR A 235 11.49 -0.84 -0.43
CA TYR A 235 11.75 -2.21 -0.01
C TYR A 235 11.58 -3.16 -1.19
N GLN A 236 12.43 -4.18 -1.27
CA GLN A 236 12.36 -5.24 -2.26
C GLN A 236 12.23 -6.60 -1.58
N LEU A 237 11.45 -7.51 -2.16
CA LEU A 237 11.67 -8.94 -1.94
C LEU A 237 12.81 -9.34 -2.88
N ASP A 238 14.02 -9.45 -2.32
CA ASP A 238 15.20 -9.90 -3.05
C ASP A 238 15.44 -11.37 -2.74
N PHE A 239 15.80 -12.16 -3.75
CA PHE A 239 16.11 -13.58 -3.60
C PHE A 239 17.17 -14.01 -4.61
N GLU A 240 17.87 -15.11 -4.29
CA GLU A 240 18.91 -15.71 -5.11
C GLU A 240 18.93 -17.23 -4.90
N MET A 241 19.34 -17.98 -5.93
CA MET A 241 19.38 -19.45 -5.90
C MET A 241 20.68 -19.95 -6.53
N SER A 242 21.36 -20.90 -5.87
CA SER A 242 22.51 -21.61 -6.41
C SER A 242 22.06 -22.72 -7.37
N PHE A 243 22.91 -23.06 -8.34
CA PHE A 243 22.68 -24.15 -9.31
C PHE A 243 21.33 -24.08 -10.08
N ALA A 244 20.78 -22.87 -10.22
CA ALA A 244 19.48 -22.63 -10.87
C ALA A 244 19.65 -22.14 -12.31
N THR A 245 18.78 -22.60 -13.20
CA THR A 245 18.57 -22.03 -14.53
C THR A 245 17.57 -20.87 -14.47
N GLN A 246 17.44 -20.11 -15.56
CA GLN A 246 16.43 -19.06 -15.69
C GLN A 246 15.01 -19.58 -15.39
N GLU A 247 14.67 -20.77 -15.89
CA GLU A 247 13.34 -21.36 -15.71
C GLU A 247 13.07 -21.73 -14.24
N ASP A 248 14.10 -22.17 -13.51
CA ASP A 248 13.96 -22.47 -12.08
C ASP A 248 13.65 -21.19 -11.27
N VAL A 249 14.32 -20.08 -11.60
CA VAL A 249 14.09 -18.76 -10.99
C VAL A 249 12.69 -18.24 -11.34
N PHE A 250 12.25 -18.39 -12.60
CA PHE A 250 10.91 -17.99 -13.01
C PHE A 250 9.84 -18.74 -12.25
N ARG A 251 9.94 -20.08 -12.15
CA ARG A 251 8.96 -20.88 -11.39
C ARG A 251 8.90 -20.47 -9.92
N ALA A 252 10.04 -20.13 -9.30
CA ALA A 252 10.04 -19.62 -7.94
C ALA A 252 9.31 -18.27 -7.83
N GLY A 253 9.58 -17.33 -8.73
CA GLY A 253 8.88 -16.04 -8.77
C GLY A 253 7.38 -16.17 -9.04
N GLU A 254 7.00 -17.01 -10.00
CA GLU A 254 5.61 -17.29 -10.37
C GLU A 254 4.81 -17.90 -9.22
N GLU A 255 5.40 -18.83 -8.46
CA GLU A 255 4.79 -19.45 -7.29
C GLU A 255 4.50 -18.42 -6.20
N VAL A 256 5.47 -17.57 -5.87
CA VAL A 256 5.32 -16.50 -4.86
C VAL A 256 4.26 -15.49 -5.29
N LEU A 257 4.32 -15.02 -6.54
CA LEU A 257 3.38 -14.04 -7.07
C LEU A 257 1.97 -14.61 -7.16
N THR A 258 1.79 -15.80 -7.72
CA THR A 258 0.47 -16.45 -7.85
C THR A 258 -0.15 -16.63 -6.48
N ALA A 259 0.59 -17.18 -5.51
CA ALA A 259 0.08 -17.40 -4.16
C ALA A 259 -0.26 -16.08 -3.44
N ALA A 260 0.53 -15.01 -3.64
CA ALA A 260 0.24 -13.70 -3.08
C ALA A 260 -1.04 -13.10 -3.67
N PHE A 261 -1.20 -13.15 -4.99
CA PHE A 261 -2.41 -12.65 -5.63
C PHE A 261 -3.64 -13.49 -5.28
N GLU A 262 -3.54 -14.82 -5.19
CA GLU A 262 -4.65 -15.67 -4.74
C GLU A 262 -5.11 -15.35 -3.32
N LYS A 263 -4.17 -15.04 -2.42
CA LYS A 263 -4.49 -14.74 -1.02
C LYS A 263 -5.08 -13.34 -0.83
N PHE A 264 -4.65 -12.37 -1.64
CA PHE A 264 -4.93 -10.95 -1.38
C PHE A 264 -5.71 -10.23 -2.49
N ALA A 265 -5.98 -10.88 -3.63
CA ALA A 265 -6.82 -10.28 -4.66
C ALA A 265 -8.24 -10.02 -4.11
N PRO A 266 -8.86 -8.88 -4.45
CA PRO A 266 -10.26 -8.63 -4.08
C PRO A 266 -11.19 -9.67 -4.70
N GLU A 267 -12.32 -9.90 -4.06
CA GLU A 267 -13.37 -10.78 -4.58
C GLU A 267 -13.81 -10.35 -6.00
N GLY A 268 -14.01 -11.33 -6.88
CA GLY A 268 -14.39 -11.11 -8.27
C GLY A 268 -13.22 -10.85 -9.23
N TYR A 269 -11.97 -10.72 -8.75
CA TYR A 269 -10.79 -10.63 -9.62
C TYR A 269 -10.27 -12.01 -10.01
N GLN A 270 -9.95 -12.18 -11.29
CA GLN A 270 -9.30 -13.39 -11.79
C GLN A 270 -7.78 -13.27 -11.65
N VAL A 271 -7.17 -14.22 -10.95
CA VAL A 271 -5.71 -14.35 -10.87
C VAL A 271 -5.20 -15.23 -12.01
N THR A 272 -4.28 -14.71 -12.80
CA THR A 272 -3.57 -15.49 -13.83
C THR A 272 -2.79 -16.60 -13.15
N LYS A 273 -2.97 -17.85 -13.61
CA LYS A 273 -2.23 -19.01 -13.09
C LYS A 273 -0.89 -19.13 -13.80
N ALA A 274 0.13 -19.56 -13.06
CA ALA A 274 1.39 -19.98 -13.62
C ALA A 274 1.22 -21.25 -14.49
N PRO A 275 2.09 -21.49 -15.49
CA PRO A 275 3.16 -20.58 -15.94
C PRO A 275 2.59 -19.36 -16.67
N TYR A 276 3.23 -18.21 -16.48
CA TYR A 276 2.81 -16.95 -17.09
C TYR A 276 3.22 -16.88 -18.57
N PRO A 277 2.54 -16.06 -19.39
CA PRO A 277 2.96 -15.83 -20.77
C PRO A 277 4.35 -15.19 -20.83
N VAL A 278 5.29 -15.84 -21.52
CA VAL A 278 6.64 -15.30 -21.75
C VAL A 278 6.67 -14.61 -23.12
N ILE A 279 6.90 -13.29 -23.11
CA ILE A 279 7.01 -12.47 -24.32
C ILE A 279 8.44 -11.95 -24.41
N SER A 280 9.13 -12.24 -25.51
CA SER A 280 10.48 -11.72 -25.72
C SER A 280 10.48 -10.19 -25.81
N TYR A 281 11.56 -9.54 -25.39
CA TYR A 281 11.70 -8.07 -25.51
C TYR A 281 11.42 -7.58 -26.94
N LYS A 282 11.96 -8.27 -27.96
CA LYS A 282 11.72 -7.94 -29.37
C LYS A 282 10.23 -7.98 -29.72
N GLN A 283 9.53 -9.02 -29.28
CA GLN A 283 8.10 -9.17 -29.52
C GLN A 283 7.29 -8.09 -28.77
N ALA A 284 7.62 -7.83 -27.50
CA ALA A 284 6.97 -6.80 -26.68
C ALA A 284 7.08 -5.40 -27.35
N MET A 285 8.27 -5.04 -27.82
CA MET A 285 8.51 -3.78 -28.51
C MET A 285 7.83 -3.68 -29.87
N LEU A 286 7.67 -4.80 -30.59
CA LEU A 286 7.01 -4.85 -31.89
C LEU A 286 5.48 -4.78 -31.77
N GLU A 287 4.90 -5.55 -30.85
CA GLU A 287 3.45 -5.72 -30.73
C GLU A 287 2.78 -4.71 -29.76
N PHE A 288 3.54 -4.16 -28.81
CA PHE A 288 2.99 -3.30 -27.75
C PHE A 288 3.73 -1.97 -27.60
N GLY A 289 4.96 -1.87 -28.11
CA GLY A 289 5.76 -0.64 -28.04
C GLY A 289 6.34 -0.35 -26.65
N THR A 290 6.31 -1.32 -25.75
CA THR A 290 6.85 -1.23 -24.38
C THR A 290 7.36 -2.60 -23.94
N ASP A 291 8.35 -2.60 -23.04
CA ASP A 291 8.92 -3.78 -22.38
C ASP A 291 8.10 -4.25 -21.17
N LYS A 292 7.07 -3.49 -20.77
CA LYS A 292 6.11 -3.82 -19.71
C LYS A 292 4.66 -3.73 -20.21
N PRO A 293 4.25 -4.59 -21.16
CA PRO A 293 2.96 -4.47 -21.84
C PRO A 293 1.77 -4.70 -20.91
N ASP A 294 0.73 -3.87 -21.04
CA ASP A 294 -0.56 -4.12 -20.40
C ASP A 294 -1.39 -5.11 -21.24
N LEU A 295 -1.38 -6.38 -20.83
CA LEU A 295 -2.07 -7.46 -21.56
C LEU A 295 -3.60 -7.40 -21.44
N ARG A 296 -4.15 -6.56 -20.56
CA ARG A 296 -5.61 -6.32 -20.47
C ARG A 296 -6.09 -5.45 -21.63
N ASN A 297 -5.18 -4.70 -22.25
CA ASN A 297 -5.48 -3.93 -23.44
C ASN A 297 -5.41 -4.84 -24.69
N PRO A 298 -6.52 -5.02 -25.43
CA PRO A 298 -6.53 -5.87 -26.61
C PRO A 298 -5.82 -5.24 -27.81
N LEU A 299 -5.51 -3.95 -27.76
CA LEU A 299 -4.86 -3.25 -28.86
C LEU A 299 -3.44 -3.78 -29.09
N ARG A 300 -3.09 -3.92 -30.37
CA ARG A 300 -1.78 -4.40 -30.85
C ARG A 300 -1.26 -3.47 -31.93
N ILE A 301 0.05 -3.29 -31.94
CA ILE A 301 0.79 -2.61 -33.00
C ILE A 301 0.99 -3.60 -34.14
N ILE A 302 0.71 -3.14 -35.36
CA ILE A 302 0.85 -3.89 -36.61
C ILE A 302 1.93 -3.18 -37.43
N ASP A 303 2.94 -3.92 -37.86
CA ASP A 303 3.94 -3.41 -38.80
C ASP A 303 3.38 -3.42 -40.22
N LEU A 304 3.31 -2.25 -40.84
CA LEU A 304 2.82 -2.03 -42.20
C LEU A 304 3.93 -1.51 -43.13
N SER A 305 5.19 -1.52 -42.67
CA SER A 305 6.33 -0.96 -43.41
C SER A 305 6.49 -1.62 -44.78
N GLU A 306 6.33 -2.96 -44.86
CA GLU A 306 6.40 -3.69 -46.13
C GLU A 306 5.26 -3.35 -47.09
N PHE A 307 4.05 -3.13 -46.56
CA PHE A 307 2.91 -2.74 -47.38
C PHE A 307 3.13 -1.35 -47.99
N PHE A 308 3.53 -0.38 -47.16
CA PHE A 308 3.70 1.00 -47.59
C PHE A 308 4.97 1.27 -48.39
N SER A 309 5.99 0.42 -48.30
CA SER A 309 7.19 0.51 -49.17
C SER A 309 6.85 0.31 -50.65
N ARG A 310 5.73 -0.37 -50.94
CA ARG A 310 5.22 -0.63 -52.30
C ARG A 310 4.21 0.41 -52.79
N CYS A 311 3.76 1.31 -51.92
CA CYS A 311 2.81 2.37 -52.30
C CYS A 311 3.53 3.53 -53.00
N THR A 312 2.81 4.42 -53.69
CA THR A 312 3.41 5.62 -54.32
C THR A 312 3.42 6.85 -53.40
N PHE A 313 2.87 6.73 -52.18
CA PHE A 313 2.78 7.82 -51.23
C PHE A 313 4.14 8.11 -50.58
N LYS A 314 4.82 9.14 -51.11
CA LYS A 314 6.19 9.53 -50.74
C LYS A 314 6.49 9.60 -49.22
N PRO A 315 5.60 10.11 -48.35
CA PRO A 315 5.91 10.21 -46.92
C PRO A 315 6.22 8.88 -46.21
N PHE A 316 5.77 7.74 -46.75
CA PHE A 316 6.00 6.42 -46.16
C PHE A 316 7.14 5.62 -46.83
N HIS A 317 7.76 6.15 -47.89
CA HIS A 317 8.89 5.48 -48.54
C HIS A 317 10.10 5.41 -47.61
N ASN A 318 10.69 4.21 -47.50
CA ASN A 318 11.85 3.93 -46.64
C ASN A 318 11.64 4.36 -45.17
N LYS A 319 10.39 4.37 -44.69
CA LYS A 319 10.04 4.63 -43.29
C LYS A 319 9.49 3.37 -42.64
N THR A 320 9.70 3.24 -41.33
CA THR A 320 8.97 2.28 -40.52
C THR A 320 7.56 2.80 -40.31
N VAL A 321 6.57 2.05 -40.78
CA VAL A 321 5.14 2.41 -40.64
C VAL A 321 4.48 1.39 -39.74
N ARG A 322 3.97 1.85 -38.60
CA ARG A 322 3.25 1.03 -37.62
C ARG A 322 1.87 1.61 -37.37
N ALA A 323 0.89 0.73 -37.19
CA ALA A 323 -0.49 1.14 -36.96
C ALA A 323 -1.12 0.35 -35.80
N ILE A 324 -2.10 0.95 -35.14
CA ILE A 324 -2.97 0.27 -34.18
C ILE A 324 -4.39 0.33 -34.74
N LYS A 325 -5.05 -0.83 -34.81
CA LYS A 325 -6.45 -0.90 -35.23
C LYS A 325 -7.36 -0.54 -34.05
N ILE A 326 -8.07 0.57 -34.17
CA ILE A 326 -9.14 0.92 -33.21
C ILE A 326 -10.43 0.28 -33.70
N HIS A 327 -11.10 -0.48 -32.83
CA HIS A 327 -12.37 -1.13 -33.15
C HIS A 327 -13.54 -0.14 -33.07
N GLY A 328 -14.47 -0.23 -34.02
CA GLY A 328 -15.64 0.65 -34.14
C GLY A 328 -15.40 1.88 -35.04
N HIS A 329 -16.48 2.40 -35.64
CA HIS A 329 -16.43 3.66 -36.38
C HIS A 329 -16.43 4.82 -35.38
N GLN A 330 -15.26 5.38 -35.12
CA GLN A 330 -15.10 6.52 -34.23
C GLN A 330 -14.98 7.82 -35.02
N SER A 331 -15.40 8.93 -34.43
CA SER A 331 -15.30 10.24 -35.08
C SER A 331 -13.85 10.72 -35.15
N LYS A 332 -13.54 11.62 -36.08
CA LYS A 332 -12.22 12.25 -36.19
C LYS A 332 -11.77 12.89 -34.86
N GLY A 333 -12.70 13.56 -34.16
CA GLY A 333 -12.43 14.18 -32.86
C GLY A 333 -12.12 13.18 -31.74
N PHE A 334 -12.61 11.93 -31.82
CA PHE A 334 -12.22 10.86 -30.91
C PHE A 334 -10.74 10.49 -31.10
N HIS A 335 -10.30 10.33 -32.35
CA HIS A 335 -8.91 10.02 -32.68
C HIS A 335 -7.94 11.16 -32.30
N GLU A 336 -8.33 12.41 -32.53
CA GLU A 336 -7.55 13.60 -32.14
C GLU A 336 -7.35 13.70 -30.63
N LYS A 337 -8.37 13.38 -29.83
CA LYS A 337 -8.25 13.35 -28.36
C LYS A 337 -7.41 12.19 -27.83
N MET A 338 -7.29 11.10 -28.60
CA MET A 338 -6.47 9.94 -28.25
C MET A 338 -4.97 10.16 -28.52
N LEU A 339 -4.63 10.90 -29.57
CA LEU A 339 -3.25 11.12 -30.03
C LEU A 339 -2.25 11.54 -28.92
N PRO A 340 -2.55 12.54 -28.05
CA PRO A 340 -1.64 12.93 -26.96
C PRO A 340 -1.37 11.81 -25.94
N ARG A 341 -2.33 10.89 -25.75
CA ARG A 341 -2.19 9.75 -24.83
C ARG A 341 -1.36 8.61 -25.42
N PHE A 342 -1.31 8.50 -26.75
CA PHE A 342 -0.50 7.50 -27.44
C PHE A 342 0.96 7.96 -27.61
N VAL A 343 1.18 9.23 -27.98
CA VAL A 343 2.54 9.76 -28.19
C VAL A 343 3.34 9.85 -26.89
N SER A 344 2.68 10.10 -25.77
CA SER A 344 3.34 10.11 -24.44
C SER A 344 3.64 8.72 -23.87
N ALA A 345 3.07 7.65 -24.44
CA ALA A 345 3.25 6.27 -23.99
C ALA A 345 4.35 5.50 -24.75
N LEU A 346 4.85 6.04 -25.85
CA LEU A 346 5.94 5.43 -26.63
C LEU A 346 7.30 5.88 -26.07
N PRO A 347 8.24 4.95 -25.80
CA PRO A 347 9.59 5.32 -25.38
C PRO A 347 10.29 6.10 -26.50
N GLY A 348 10.83 7.28 -26.18
CA GLY A 348 11.64 8.08 -27.11
C GLY A 348 10.95 9.27 -27.77
N SER A 349 9.67 9.53 -27.48
CA SER A 349 8.98 10.75 -27.91
C SER A 349 8.86 11.77 -26.78
N GLY A 350 10.00 12.37 -26.42
CA GLY A 350 10.03 13.76 -25.95
C GLY A 350 10.07 14.72 -27.15
N PRO A 351 9.84 16.03 -26.95
CA PRO A 351 9.94 17.02 -28.02
C PRO A 351 11.28 17.00 -28.75
#